data_AF-A0A699SJ13-F1
#
_entry.id   AF-A0A699SJ13-F1
#
_cell.length_a   1.000
_cell.length_b   1.000
_cell.length_c   1.000
_cell.angle_alpha   90.00
_cell.angle_beta   90.00
_cell.angle_gamma   90.00
#
_symmetry.space_group_name_H-M   'P 1'
#
loop_
_entity.id
_entity.type
_entity.pdbx_description
1 polymer ?
#
loop_
_entity_poly.entity_id
_entity_poly.type
_entity_poly.pdbx_seq_one_letter_code
_entity_poly.pdbx_strand_id
1 'polypeptide(L)'
;VEVYYQLAAPSSGAISRSPNLHLAVKAVLPVDRFSQISCDEAPGGNALSLSSVPNGCHFSLDKWVFIAPDQKVSAWVEAVDQLGKDFTFELVSERPVSPGEVSMGIRGMPLPRDQLERMKVDESFDVYVTVRFDDAVAPTDFPVLTKLLED
;
A
#
# COMPACT_ATOMS: atom_id res chain seq x y z
N VAL A 1 15.53 11.48 8.25
CA VAL A 1 16.10 11.85 9.59
C VAL A 1 17.49 12.41 9.39
N GLU A 2 17.87 13.50 10.06
CA GLU A 2 19.24 14.02 10.03
C GLU A 2 20.04 13.51 11.24
N VAL A 3 21.24 12.98 10.98
CA VAL A 3 22.19 12.55 12.02
C VAL A 3 23.54 13.21 11.83
N TYR A 4 24.28 13.37 12.91
CA TYR A 4 25.66 13.84 12.90
C TYR A 4 26.41 13.17 14.04
N TYR A 5 27.74 13.11 13.94
CA TYR A 5 28.58 12.72 15.06
C TYR A 5 29.33 13.92 15.61
N GLN A 6 29.68 13.84 16.89
CA GLN A 6 30.39 14.87 17.62
C GLN A 6 31.60 14.26 18.31
N LEU A 7 32.78 14.81 18.06
CA LEU A 7 34.01 14.44 18.75
C LEU A 7 34.30 15.50 19.81
N ALA A 8 34.44 15.07 21.06
CA ALA A 8 34.93 15.91 22.15
C ALA A 8 36.38 15.53 22.44
N ALA A 9 37.31 16.45 22.20
CA ALA A 9 38.71 16.26 22.55
C ALA A 9 38.89 16.45 24.07
N PRO A 10 39.20 15.39 24.84
CA PRO A 10 39.21 15.46 26.31
C PRO A 10 40.23 16.46 26.86
N SER A 11 41.31 16.70 26.11
CA SER A 11 42.45 17.53 26.52
C SER A 11 42.27 19.03 26.24
N SER A 12 41.42 19.42 25.29
CA SER A 12 41.22 20.82 24.90
C SER A 12 39.78 21.31 25.09
N GLY A 13 38.84 20.42 25.38
CA GLY A 13 37.41 20.73 25.42
C GLY A 13 36.82 21.09 24.05
N ALA A 14 37.63 21.01 22.98
CA ALA A 14 37.17 21.32 21.63
C ALA A 14 36.15 20.28 21.17
N ILE A 15 35.05 20.78 20.62
CA ILE A 15 33.97 19.99 20.06
C ILE A 15 34.02 20.16 18.54
N SER A 16 34.14 19.06 17.81
CA SER A 16 34.03 19.05 16.34
C SER A 16 32.82 18.25 15.91
N ARG A 17 31.99 18.86 15.07
CA ARG A 17 30.75 18.27 14.56
C ARG A 17 30.91 17.92 13.08
N SER A 18 30.44 16.76 12.68
CA SER A 18 30.34 16.41 11.25
C SER A 18 29.25 17.24 10.55
N PRO A 19 29.26 17.32 9.21
CA PRO A 19 28.08 17.71 8.45
C PRO A 19 26.87 16.83 8.82
N ASN A 20 25.65 17.36 8.64
CA ASN A 20 24.43 16.57 8.81
C ASN A 20 24.32 15.54 7.67
N LEU A 21 24.05 14.29 8.04
CA LEU A 21 23.82 13.18 7.14
C LEU A 21 22.32 12.89 7.09
N HIS A 22 21.76 12.84 5.90
CA HIS A 22 20.36 12.48 5.68
C HIS A 22 20.24 10.95 5.62
N LEU A 23 19.59 10.38 6.61
CA LEU A 23 19.20 8.97 6.60
C LEU A 23 17.85 8.83 5.92
N ALA A 24 17.84 8.02 4.86
CA ALA A 24 16.64 7.56 4.18
C ALA A 24 16.63 6.02 4.19
N VAL A 25 15.47 5.44 4.47
CA VAL A 25 15.25 4.01 4.22
C VAL A 25 15.06 3.87 2.71
N LYS A 26 16.09 3.40 2.00
CA LYS A 26 15.85 2.86 0.66
C LYS A 26 15.04 1.58 0.84
N ALA A 27 14.01 1.37 0.03
CA ALA A 27 13.32 0.09 -0.01
C ALA A 27 14.31 -0.99 -0.48
N VAL A 28 15.04 -1.61 0.46
CA VAL A 28 16.00 -2.69 0.21
C VAL A 28 15.34 -4.06 0.47
N LEU A 29 14.06 -4.08 0.85
CA LEU A 29 13.33 -5.34 1.01
C LEU A 29 12.83 -5.81 -0.35
N PRO A 30 13.12 -7.06 -0.74
CA PRO A 30 12.43 -7.72 -1.85
C PRO A 30 10.91 -7.61 -1.70
N VAL A 31 10.19 -7.43 -2.81
CA VAL A 31 8.74 -7.18 -2.82
C VAL A 31 7.94 -8.30 -2.15
N ASP A 32 8.41 -9.55 -2.27
CA ASP A 32 7.84 -10.74 -1.64
C ASP A 32 7.90 -10.76 -0.10
N ARG A 33 8.65 -9.83 0.50
CA ARG A 33 8.71 -9.63 1.95
C ARG A 33 7.67 -8.64 2.46
N PHE A 34 7.00 -7.92 1.56
CA PHE A 34 5.89 -7.04 1.94
C PHE A 34 4.60 -7.82 2.12
N SER A 35 3.74 -7.26 2.96
CA SER A 35 2.41 -7.82 3.22
C SER A 35 1.58 -7.86 1.94
N GLN A 36 0.80 -8.91 1.79
CA GLN A 36 -0.11 -9.03 0.67
C GLN A 36 -1.44 -8.35 1.00
N ILE A 37 -2.01 -7.67 0.01
CA ILE A 37 -3.39 -7.22 0.08
C ILE A 37 -4.33 -8.43 -0.06
N SER A 38 -5.43 -8.43 0.69
CA SER A 38 -6.46 -9.45 0.68
C SER A 38 -7.82 -8.85 0.37
N CYS A 39 -8.68 -9.62 -0.30
CA CYS A 39 -10.11 -9.33 -0.40
C CYS A 39 -10.84 -9.98 0.78
N ASP A 40 -11.60 -9.20 1.55
CA ASP A 40 -12.23 -9.66 2.78
C ASP A 40 -13.38 -10.63 2.50
N GLU A 41 -14.14 -10.39 1.43
CA GLU A 41 -15.28 -11.22 1.01
C GLU A 41 -14.87 -12.43 0.16
N ALA A 42 -13.68 -12.42 -0.43
CA ALA A 42 -13.12 -13.52 -1.20
C ALA A 42 -11.67 -13.81 -0.77
N PRO A 43 -11.45 -14.40 0.42
CA PRO A 43 -10.10 -14.62 0.94
C PRO A 43 -9.32 -15.65 0.12
N GLY A 44 -7.99 -15.53 0.10
CA GLY A 44 -7.09 -16.46 -0.58
C GLY A 44 -7.20 -16.40 -2.11
N GLY A 45 -7.14 -17.55 -2.78
CA GLY A 45 -7.25 -17.66 -4.24
C GLY A 45 -8.67 -17.73 -4.78
N ASN A 46 -9.69 -17.54 -3.94
CA ASN A 46 -11.08 -17.65 -4.35
C ASN A 46 -11.49 -16.50 -5.29
N ALA A 47 -12.39 -16.81 -6.23
CA ALA A 47 -13.05 -15.80 -7.05
C ALA A 47 -14.00 -14.93 -6.21
N LEU A 48 -14.24 -13.71 -6.68
CA LEU A 48 -15.20 -12.79 -6.11
C LEU A 48 -16.51 -12.92 -6.90
N SER A 49 -17.54 -13.50 -6.28
CA SER A 49 -18.88 -13.59 -6.88
C SER A 49 -19.65 -12.29 -6.63
N LEU A 50 -20.19 -11.68 -7.68
CA LEU A 50 -21.02 -10.48 -7.61
C LEU A 50 -22.24 -10.71 -6.70
N SER A 51 -22.85 -11.89 -6.74
CA SER A 51 -24.03 -12.23 -5.94
C SER A 51 -23.76 -12.22 -4.43
N SER A 52 -22.51 -12.46 -3.99
CA SER A 52 -22.13 -12.47 -2.58
C SER A 52 -21.77 -11.09 -2.02
N VAL A 53 -21.59 -10.09 -2.89
CA VAL A 53 -21.16 -8.72 -2.53
C VAL A 53 -22.14 -7.63 -3.00
N PRO A 54 -23.40 -7.64 -2.49
CA PRO A 54 -24.42 -6.67 -2.91
C PRO A 54 -24.07 -5.22 -2.55
N ASN A 55 -23.17 -5.01 -1.59
CA ASN A 55 -22.73 -3.68 -1.14
C ASN A 55 -21.32 -3.32 -1.64
N GLY A 56 -20.74 -4.10 -2.53
CA GLY A 56 -19.32 -4.01 -2.87
C GLY A 56 -18.46 -4.91 -1.99
N CYS A 57 -17.14 -4.85 -2.22
CA CYS A 57 -16.17 -5.62 -1.46
C CYS A 57 -15.14 -4.71 -0.79
N HIS A 58 -14.36 -5.28 0.11
CA HIS A 58 -13.36 -4.58 0.88
C HIS A 58 -12.00 -5.24 0.72
N PHE A 59 -10.97 -4.40 0.73
CA PHE A 59 -9.60 -4.86 0.74
C PHE A 59 -8.89 -4.48 2.03
N SER A 60 -8.05 -5.39 2.50
CA SER A 60 -7.24 -5.22 3.68
C SER A 60 -5.77 -5.45 3.35
N LEU A 61 -4.88 -4.68 3.97
CA LEU A 61 -3.43 -4.84 3.87
C LEU A 61 -2.86 -4.99 5.27
N ASP A 62 -2.28 -6.15 5.55
CA ASP A 62 -1.59 -6.39 6.82
C ASP A 62 -0.45 -5.39 7.03
N LYS A 63 -0.14 -5.10 8.30
CA LYS A 63 0.99 -4.23 8.66
C LYS A 63 2.27 -4.71 7.98
N TRP A 64 3.08 -3.79 7.48
CA TRP A 64 4.34 -4.09 6.80
C TRP A 64 5.54 -3.67 7.64
N VAL A 65 6.73 -4.10 7.21
CA VAL A 65 7.98 -3.71 7.86
C VAL A 65 8.19 -2.20 7.67
N PHE A 66 8.55 -1.51 8.75
CA PHE A 66 8.71 -0.05 8.79
C PHE A 66 7.42 0.75 8.58
N ILE A 67 6.23 0.16 8.74
CA ILE A 67 4.99 0.94 8.83
C ILE A 67 5.13 2.02 9.91
N ALA A 68 4.79 3.25 9.56
CA ALA A 68 4.84 4.41 10.45
C ALA A 68 3.71 5.38 10.10
N PRO A 69 3.29 6.24 11.06
CA PRO A 69 2.33 7.30 10.76
C PRO A 69 2.83 8.20 9.63
N ASP A 70 1.90 8.87 8.95
CA ASP A 70 2.15 9.88 7.90
C ASP A 70 2.81 9.36 6.61
N GLN A 71 3.20 8.08 6.54
CA GLN A 71 3.52 7.42 5.28
C GLN A 71 2.30 7.48 4.36
N LYS A 72 2.50 7.82 3.08
CA LYS A 72 1.39 7.97 2.14
C LYS A 72 1.12 6.65 1.43
N VAL A 73 -0.13 6.20 1.49
CA VAL A 73 -0.59 4.98 0.83
C VAL A 73 -1.50 5.36 -0.33
N SER A 74 -1.26 4.74 -1.47
CA SER A 74 -2.17 4.80 -2.61
C SER A 74 -2.56 3.39 -3.01
N ALA A 75 -3.82 3.19 -3.34
CA ALA A 75 -4.35 1.90 -3.76
C ALA A 75 -5.35 2.10 -4.90
N TRP A 76 -5.30 1.23 -5.90
CA TRP A 76 -6.18 1.29 -7.05
C TRP A 76 -6.46 -0.11 -7.60
N VAL A 77 -7.51 -0.18 -8.40
CA VAL A 77 -7.91 -1.38 -9.14
C VAL A 77 -7.72 -1.09 -10.63
N GLU A 78 -7.14 -2.05 -11.35
CA GLU A 78 -7.15 -2.08 -12.81
C GLU A 78 -8.03 -3.24 -13.26
N ALA A 79 -8.98 -2.95 -14.16
CA ALA A 79 -9.95 -3.92 -14.62
C ALA A 79 -10.37 -3.63 -16.06
N VAL A 80 -11.04 -4.61 -16.68
CA VAL A 80 -11.66 -4.48 -17.99
C VAL A 80 -13.16 -4.28 -17.81
N ASP A 81 -13.75 -3.31 -18.50
CA ASP A 81 -15.20 -3.09 -18.48
C ASP A 81 -15.96 -4.05 -19.41
N GLN A 82 -17.30 -4.05 -19.32
CA GLN A 82 -18.17 -4.90 -20.14
C GLN A 82 -17.99 -4.71 -21.67
N LEU A 83 -17.41 -3.60 -22.11
CA LEU A 83 -17.12 -3.33 -23.53
C LEU A 83 -15.69 -3.76 -23.93
N GLY A 84 -14.93 -4.36 -23.01
CA GLY A 84 -13.56 -4.79 -23.24
C GLY A 84 -12.54 -3.67 -23.12
N LYS A 85 -12.88 -2.55 -22.48
CA LYS A 85 -11.97 -1.41 -22.30
C LYS A 85 -11.37 -1.40 -20.90
N ASP A 86 -10.05 -1.24 -20.82
CA ASP A 86 -9.34 -1.08 -19.56
C ASP A 86 -9.77 0.21 -18.85
N PHE A 87 -9.93 0.11 -17.53
CA PHE A 87 -10.14 1.25 -16.67
C PHE A 87 -9.47 1.06 -15.31
N THR A 88 -9.22 2.20 -14.66
CA THR A 88 -8.65 2.26 -13.32
C THR A 88 -9.66 2.88 -12.37
N PHE A 89 -9.77 2.32 -11.17
CA PHE A 89 -10.55 2.89 -10.08
C PHE A 89 -9.65 3.12 -8.87
N GLU A 90 -9.62 4.35 -8.36
CA GLU A 90 -8.81 4.69 -7.20
C GLU A 90 -9.57 4.35 -5.91
N LEU A 91 -8.98 3.48 -5.08
CA LEU A 91 -9.52 3.12 -3.77
C LEU A 91 -9.10 4.16 -2.72
N VAL A 92 -7.83 4.58 -2.77
CA VAL A 92 -7.19 5.51 -1.83
C VAL A 92 -6.10 6.28 -2.58
N SER A 93 -6.03 7.60 -2.37
CA SER A 93 -5.02 8.47 -2.98
C SER A 93 -4.15 9.16 -1.92
N GLU A 94 -2.83 8.92 -1.97
CA GLU A 94 -1.81 9.54 -1.11
C GLU A 94 -2.23 9.76 0.37
N ARG A 95 -2.96 8.80 0.94
CA ARG A 95 -3.54 8.94 2.28
C ARG A 95 -2.49 8.63 3.34
N PRO A 96 -2.34 9.48 4.38
CA PRO A 96 -1.44 9.19 5.48
C PRO A 96 -1.92 7.97 6.27
N VAL A 97 -0.99 7.09 6.64
CA VAL A 97 -1.21 6.02 7.61
C VAL A 97 -1.52 6.63 8.96
N SER A 98 -2.62 6.21 9.57
CA SER A 98 -3.00 6.63 10.92
C SER A 98 -2.26 5.82 12.00
N PRO A 99 -2.14 6.34 13.23
CA PRO A 99 -1.52 5.60 14.34
C PRO A 99 -2.17 4.24 14.64
N GLY A 100 -3.49 4.10 14.43
CA GLY A 100 -4.19 2.83 14.60
C GLY A 100 -3.78 1.78 13.56
N GLU A 101 -3.60 2.21 12.31
CA GLU A 101 -3.21 1.35 11.19
C GLU A 101 -1.77 0.86 11.33
N VAL A 102 -0.88 1.62 11.98
CA VAL A 102 0.47 1.13 12.34
C VAL A 102 0.42 -0.18 13.12
N SER A 103 -0.61 -0.35 13.96
CA SER A 103 -0.74 -1.54 14.81
C SER A 103 -1.48 -2.68 14.10
N MET A 104 -2.50 -2.36 13.30
CA MET A 104 -3.45 -3.33 12.75
C MET A 104 -3.32 -3.60 11.25
N GLY A 105 -2.52 -2.80 10.53
CA GLY A 105 -2.61 -2.70 9.08
C GLY A 105 -3.80 -1.83 8.63
N ILE A 106 -3.96 -1.71 7.32
CA ILE A 106 -5.09 -1.01 6.71
C ILE A 106 -6.21 -2.03 6.53
N ARG A 107 -7.44 -1.65 6.93
CA ARG A 107 -8.61 -2.54 6.84
C ARG A 107 -9.74 -1.83 6.11
N GLY A 108 -10.50 -2.61 5.35
CA GLY A 108 -11.78 -2.13 4.85
C GLY A 108 -11.69 -1.08 3.73
N MET A 109 -10.67 -1.09 2.88
CA MET A 109 -10.62 -0.20 1.70
C MET A 109 -11.76 -0.57 0.75
N PRO A 110 -12.76 0.31 0.53
CA PRO A 110 -13.98 -0.09 -0.15
C PRO A 110 -13.81 -0.05 -1.67
N LEU A 111 -14.28 -1.10 -2.34
CA LEU A 111 -14.58 -1.12 -3.76
C LEU A 111 -16.11 -1.17 -3.93
N PRO A 112 -16.74 -0.04 -4.32
CA PRO A 112 -18.17 0.06 -4.44
C PRO A 112 -18.79 -0.93 -5.43
N ARG A 113 -20.04 -1.33 -5.16
CA ARG A 113 -20.81 -2.26 -5.98
C ARG A 113 -20.92 -1.85 -7.45
N ASP A 114 -21.17 -0.58 -7.72
CA ASP A 114 -21.33 -0.03 -9.07
C ASP A 114 -20.04 -0.15 -9.90
N GLN A 115 -18.87 -0.09 -9.25
CA GLN A 115 -17.59 -0.32 -9.92
C GLN A 115 -17.38 -1.79 -10.24
N LEU A 116 -17.79 -2.71 -9.35
CA LEU A 116 -17.78 -4.14 -9.65
C LEU A 116 -18.73 -4.50 -10.80
N GLU A 117 -19.94 -3.92 -10.84
CA GLU A 117 -20.91 -4.16 -11.92
C GLU A 117 -20.44 -3.64 -13.28
N ARG A 118 -19.59 -2.62 -13.28
CA ARG A 118 -18.95 -2.11 -14.49
C ARG A 118 -17.91 -3.07 -15.06
N MET A 119 -17.27 -3.87 -14.21
CA MET A 119 -16.25 -4.83 -14.63
C MET A 119 -16.88 -5.97 -15.44
N LYS A 120 -16.07 -6.55 -16.31
CA LYS A 120 -16.46 -7.72 -17.09
C LYS A 120 -16.42 -8.97 -16.19
N VAL A 121 -17.52 -9.70 -16.14
CA VAL A 121 -17.62 -11.01 -15.47
C VAL A 121 -16.80 -12.05 -16.25
N ASP A 122 -16.29 -13.06 -15.52
CA ASP A 122 -15.36 -14.09 -15.99
C ASP A 122 -14.00 -13.53 -16.43
N GLU A 123 -13.66 -12.31 -15.98
CA GLU A 123 -12.38 -11.65 -16.19
C GLU A 123 -11.70 -11.37 -14.84
N SER A 124 -10.37 -11.36 -14.84
CA SER A 124 -9.62 -10.96 -13.65
C SER A 124 -9.41 -9.46 -13.60
N PHE A 125 -9.38 -8.92 -12.39
CA PHE A 125 -8.92 -7.56 -12.10
C PHE A 125 -7.76 -7.61 -11.12
N ASP A 126 -6.94 -6.57 -11.14
CA ASP A 126 -5.75 -6.44 -10.31
C ASP A 126 -5.91 -5.31 -9.31
N VAL A 127 -5.47 -5.55 -8.08
CA VAL A 127 -5.44 -4.55 -7.01
C VAL A 127 -3.99 -4.24 -6.67
N TYR A 128 -3.67 -2.96 -6.76
CA TYR A 128 -2.33 -2.43 -6.53
C TYR A 128 -2.30 -1.61 -5.26
N VAL A 129 -1.19 -1.66 -4.54
CA VAL A 129 -0.89 -0.77 -3.42
C VAL A 129 0.53 -0.27 -3.54
N THR A 130 0.71 1.02 -3.27
CA THR A 130 2.02 1.64 -3.11
C THR A 130 2.11 2.38 -1.80
N VAL A 131 3.31 2.35 -1.20
CA VAL A 131 3.61 3.10 0.02
C VAL A 131 4.80 4.02 -0.24
N ARG A 132 4.61 5.30 0.02
CA ARG A 132 5.69 6.29 0.07
C ARG A 132 6.20 6.41 1.50
N PHE A 133 7.39 5.87 1.73
CA PHE A 133 8.07 5.92 3.04
C PHE A 133 8.68 7.30 3.35
N ASP A 134 9.06 8.05 2.32
CA ASP A 134 9.65 9.38 2.40
C ASP A 134 9.25 10.17 1.14
N ASP A 135 8.89 11.45 1.29
CA ASP A 135 8.49 12.32 0.18
C ASP A 135 9.61 12.53 -0.86
N ALA A 136 10.88 12.36 -0.47
CA ALA A 136 12.02 12.46 -1.38
C ALA A 136 12.28 11.19 -2.21
N VAL A 137 11.52 10.11 -1.99
CA VAL A 137 11.75 8.80 -2.61
C VAL A 137 10.51 8.37 -3.42
N ALA A 138 10.73 7.60 -4.48
CA ALA A 138 9.65 6.98 -5.23
C ALA A 138 8.81 6.06 -4.32
N PRO A 139 7.49 5.94 -4.56
CA PRO A 139 6.66 4.96 -3.89
C PRO A 139 7.22 3.55 -4.07
N THR A 140 7.00 2.70 -3.08
CA THR A 140 7.36 1.29 -3.11
C THR A 140 6.13 0.45 -3.43
N ASP A 141 6.25 -0.41 -4.44
CA ASP A 141 5.18 -1.32 -4.84
C ASP A 141 5.06 -2.51 -3.89
N PHE A 142 3.83 -2.89 -3.61
CA PHE A 142 3.48 -4.09 -2.87
C PHE A 142 3.07 -5.21 -3.83
N PRO A 143 3.07 -6.48 -3.39
CA PRO A 143 2.55 -7.58 -4.20
C PRO A 143 1.13 -7.31 -4.69
N VAL A 144 0.93 -7.48 -6.00
CA VAL A 144 -0.37 -7.31 -6.66
C VAL A 144 -1.30 -8.45 -6.24
N LEU A 145 -2.57 -8.12 -5.99
CA LEU A 145 -3.63 -9.11 -5.81
C LEU A 145 -4.46 -9.20 -7.09
N THR A 146 -4.45 -10.37 -7.71
CA THR A 146 -5.32 -10.68 -8.85
C THR A 146 -6.56 -11.41 -8.36
N LYS A 147 -7.74 -11.01 -8.86
CA LYS A 147 -9.03 -11.63 -8.54
C LYS A 147 -9.86 -11.87 -9.77
N LEU A 148 -10.36 -13.10 -9.92
CA LEU A 148 -11.40 -13.42 -10.88
C LEU A 148 -12.74 -12.88 -10.37
N LEU A 149 -13.46 -12.16 -11.22
CA LEU A 149 -14.84 -11.76 -10.98
C LEU A 149 -15.80 -12.79 -11.58
N GLU A 150 -16.68 -13.32 -10.76
CA GLU A 150 -17.76 -14.23 -11.16
C GLU A 150 -19.12 -13.58 -10.87
N ASP A 151 -20.20 -14.11 -11.44
CA ASP A 151 -21.57 -13.66 -11.15
C ASP A 151 -22.03 -14.08 -9.75
#